data_AF-A0A819ZMU1-F1
#
_entry.id   AF-A0A819ZMU1-F1
#
_cell.length_a   1.000
_cell.length_b   1.000
_cell.length_c   1.000
_cell.angle_alpha   90.00
_cell.angle_beta   90.00
_cell.angle_gamma   90.00
#
_symmetry.space_group_name_H-M   'P 1'
#
loop_
_entity.id
_entity.type
_entity.pdbx_description
1 polymer ?
#
loop_
_entity_poly.entity_id
_entity_poly.type
_entity_poly.pdbx_seq_one_letter_code
_entity_poly.pdbx_strand_id
1 'polypeptide(L)'
;MTRTIIAPTRTRSLITSMDFIKNPVVICRKIFEYIHEMTVLIRTHLLNGGTDTLYHSETWDLCLRRWLKLEKDFYNIQKDKFNISKVPDIYDSIKYDLLHNKNLLQFPHGEDLYVCSKALADIVVPQEYGMTIEEKLSIARGIVTPLLRKIRA
;
A
#
# COMPACT_ATOMS: atom_id res chain seq x y z
N MET A 1 -8.47 -18.85 9.26
CA MET A 1 -7.73 -18.16 10.36
C MET A 1 -8.73 -17.41 11.22
N THR A 2 -8.68 -17.55 12.54
CA THR A 2 -9.59 -16.88 13.49
C THR A 2 -9.15 -15.44 13.76
N ARG A 3 -10.12 -14.52 13.92
CA ARG A 3 -9.90 -13.06 14.14
C ARG A 3 -8.87 -12.76 15.25
N THR A 4 -8.82 -13.59 16.28
CA THR A 4 -7.96 -13.42 17.45
C THR A 4 -6.47 -13.53 17.14
N ILE A 5 -6.08 -14.30 16.11
CA ILE A 5 -4.66 -14.49 15.73
C ILE A 5 -4.11 -13.24 15.01
N ILE A 6 -4.94 -12.59 14.19
CA ILE A 6 -4.55 -11.40 13.42
C ILE A 6 -4.64 -10.13 14.28
N ALA A 7 -5.49 -10.14 15.31
CA ALA A 7 -5.76 -9.00 16.18
C ALA A 7 -5.42 -9.26 17.66
N PRO A 8 -4.19 -9.67 18.02
CA PRO A 8 -3.87 -10.04 19.40
C PRO A 8 -4.07 -8.88 20.38
N THR A 9 -3.88 -7.64 19.92
CA THR A 9 -4.05 -6.40 20.71
C THR A 9 -5.43 -5.75 20.56
N ARG A 10 -6.33 -6.32 19.74
CA ARG A 10 -7.68 -5.79 19.44
C ARG A 10 -7.71 -4.29 19.06
N THR A 11 -6.70 -3.81 18.33
CA THR A 11 -6.63 -2.40 17.92
C THR A 11 -7.84 -2.01 17.06
N ARG A 12 -8.45 -0.86 17.35
CA ARG A 12 -9.67 -0.38 16.67
C ARG A 12 -9.51 -0.29 15.15
N SER A 13 -8.40 0.25 14.65
CA SER A 13 -8.11 0.36 13.22
C SER A 13 -8.13 -1.01 12.53
N LEU A 14 -7.47 -1.99 13.13
CA LEU A 14 -7.38 -3.35 12.58
C LEU A 14 -8.76 -4.03 12.57
N ILE A 15 -9.56 -3.88 13.63
CA ILE A 15 -10.93 -4.43 13.67
C ILE A 15 -11.80 -3.79 12.57
N THR A 16 -11.81 -2.45 12.48
CA THR A 16 -12.57 -1.72 11.45
C THR A 16 -12.16 -2.16 10.04
N SER A 17 -10.86 -2.28 9.78
CA SER A 17 -10.34 -2.74 8.48
C SER A 17 -10.75 -4.18 8.17
N MET A 18 -10.74 -5.07 9.17
CA MET A 18 -11.23 -6.46 9.00
C MET A 18 -12.72 -6.52 8.67
N ASP A 19 -13.55 -5.68 9.31
CA ASP A 19 -14.99 -5.59 9.04
C ASP A 19 -15.28 -5.00 7.66
N PHE A 20 -14.47 -4.05 7.20
CA PHE A 20 -14.55 -3.48 5.85
C PHE A 20 -14.14 -4.49 4.78
N ILE A 21 -12.98 -5.15 4.94
CA ILE A 21 -12.39 -6.00 3.91
C ILE A 21 -13.26 -7.22 3.64
N LYS A 22 -13.74 -7.92 4.68
CA LYS A 22 -14.50 -9.18 4.64
C LYS A 22 -13.80 -10.32 3.88
N ASN A 23 -13.61 -10.16 2.57
CA ASN A 23 -12.85 -11.04 1.69
C ASN A 23 -11.59 -10.31 1.16
N PRO A 24 -10.38 -10.65 1.67
CA PRO A 24 -9.14 -9.99 1.26
C PRO A 24 -8.77 -10.22 -0.21
N VAL A 25 -9.17 -11.35 -0.80
CA VAL A 25 -8.87 -11.65 -2.23
C VAL A 25 -9.66 -10.70 -3.14
N VAL A 26 -10.92 -10.43 -2.80
CA VAL A 26 -11.76 -9.49 -3.55
C VAL A 26 -11.18 -8.07 -3.48
N ILE A 27 -10.72 -7.64 -2.31
CA ILE A 27 -10.08 -6.32 -2.15
C ILE A 27 -8.76 -6.25 -2.91
N CYS A 28 -7.93 -7.30 -2.87
CA CYS A 28 -6.69 -7.34 -3.66
C CYS A 28 -6.98 -7.25 -5.16
N ARG A 29 -8.02 -7.93 -5.65
CA ARG A 29 -8.42 -7.84 -7.06
C ARG A 29 -8.84 -6.43 -7.45
N LYS A 30 -9.67 -5.77 -6.63
CA LYS A 30 -10.05 -4.36 -6.85
C LYS A 30 -8.85 -3.43 -6.89
N ILE A 31 -7.92 -3.58 -5.94
CA ILE A 31 -6.68 -2.79 -5.93
C ILE A 31 -5.88 -3.03 -7.21
N PHE A 32 -5.75 -4.28 -7.66
CA PHE A 32 -5.05 -4.60 -8.89
C PHE A 32 -5.72 -3.98 -10.12
N GLU A 33 -7.06 -4.02 -10.20
CA GLU A 33 -7.83 -3.35 -11.26
C GLU A 33 -7.57 -1.84 -11.27
N TYR A 34 -7.62 -1.18 -10.11
CA TYR A 34 -7.32 0.26 -10.02
C TYR A 34 -5.86 0.61 -10.35
N ILE A 35 -4.90 -0.24 -9.98
CA ILE A 35 -3.50 -0.07 -10.39
C ILE A 35 -3.37 -0.13 -11.91
N HIS A 36 -4.04 -1.10 -12.55
CA HIS A 36 -4.05 -1.22 -14.00
C HIS A 36 -4.67 0.02 -14.67
N GLU A 37 -5.80 0.52 -14.17
CA GLU A 37 -6.41 1.75 -14.67
C GLU A 37 -5.49 2.97 -14.51
N MET A 38 -4.77 3.07 -13.40
CA MET A 38 -3.77 4.12 -13.18
C MET A 38 -2.63 4.05 -14.22
N THR A 39 -2.11 2.85 -14.52
CA THR A 39 -1.03 2.70 -15.52
C THR A 39 -1.51 3.03 -16.93
N VAL A 40 -2.76 2.71 -17.27
CA VAL A 40 -3.40 3.12 -18.52
C VAL A 40 -3.56 4.63 -18.59
N LEU A 41 -4.07 5.27 -17.53
CA LEU A 41 -4.25 6.72 -17.46
C LEU A 41 -2.93 7.46 -17.71
N ILE A 42 -1.88 7.09 -16.99
CA ILE A 42 -0.55 7.71 -17.11
C ILE A 42 0.02 7.50 -18.52
N ARG A 43 -0.14 6.30 -19.08
CA ARG A 43 0.33 5.99 -20.43
C ARG A 43 -0.39 6.82 -21.49
N THR A 44 -1.71 6.98 -21.38
CA THR A 44 -2.49 7.83 -22.29
C THR A 44 -2.03 9.28 -22.20
N HIS A 45 -1.76 9.78 -21.00
CA HIS A 45 -1.23 11.13 -20.82
C HIS A 45 0.12 11.34 -21.54
N LEU A 46 1.05 10.39 -21.40
CA LEU A 46 2.33 10.39 -22.11
C LEU A 46 2.16 10.38 -23.63
N LEU A 47 1.25 9.56 -24.16
CA LEU A 47 0.96 9.49 -25.59
C LEU A 47 0.37 10.79 -26.15
N ASN A 48 -0.36 11.54 -25.33
CA ASN A 48 -0.93 12.83 -25.69
C ASN A 48 0.09 13.99 -25.63
N GLY A 49 1.36 13.71 -25.30
CA GLY A 49 2.43 14.70 -25.30
C GLY A 49 2.45 15.62 -24.09
N GLY A 50 2.00 15.14 -22.91
CA GLY A 50 2.09 15.91 -21.67
C GLY A 50 3.53 16.30 -21.32
N THR A 51 3.79 17.61 -21.18
CA THR A 51 5.12 18.18 -20.93
C THR A 51 5.32 18.68 -19.49
N ASP A 52 4.27 18.65 -18.69
CA ASP A 52 4.30 18.99 -17.28
C ASP A 52 5.04 17.93 -16.45
N THR A 53 5.39 18.29 -15.23
CA THR A 53 6.07 17.41 -14.28
C THR A 53 5.25 17.25 -13.01
N LEU A 54 5.37 16.08 -12.40
CA LEU A 54 4.74 15.77 -11.12
C LEU A 54 5.56 16.38 -9.97
N TYR A 55 5.06 16.25 -8.75
CA TYR A 55 5.70 16.80 -7.55
C TYR A 55 7.18 16.38 -7.43
N HIS A 56 8.03 17.32 -7.01
CA HIS A 56 9.50 17.19 -7.01
C HIS A 56 10.13 16.89 -8.38
N SER A 57 9.50 17.36 -9.46
CA SER A 57 9.98 17.15 -10.84
C SER A 57 10.06 15.67 -11.24
N GLU A 58 9.23 14.81 -10.63
CA GLU A 58 9.05 13.44 -11.10
C GLU A 58 8.49 13.48 -12.53
N THR A 59 9.15 12.76 -13.46
CA THR A 59 8.66 12.67 -14.84
C THR A 59 7.52 11.66 -14.93
N TRP A 60 6.64 11.84 -15.92
CA TRP A 60 5.56 10.89 -16.19
C TRP A 60 6.06 9.47 -16.46
N ASP A 61 7.22 9.30 -17.11
CA ASP A 61 7.88 8.00 -17.28
C ASP A 61 8.33 7.34 -15.96
N LEU A 62 8.77 8.14 -14.98
CA LEU A 62 9.13 7.64 -13.66
C LEU A 62 7.88 7.19 -12.89
N CYS A 63 6.83 8.01 -12.90
CA CYS A 63 5.54 7.66 -12.31
C CYS A 63 4.94 6.39 -12.95
N LEU A 64 4.98 6.29 -14.27
CA LEU A 64 4.53 5.09 -14.99
C LEU A 64 5.33 3.86 -14.58
N ARG A 65 6.66 3.96 -14.51
CA ARG A 65 7.53 2.85 -14.09
C ARG A 65 7.24 2.41 -12.65
N ARG A 66 6.97 3.35 -11.74
CA ARG A 66 6.58 3.06 -10.36
C ARG A 66 5.29 2.24 -10.31
N TRP A 67 4.24 2.70 -10.98
CA TRP A 67 2.95 2.00 -11.00
C TRP A 67 3.00 0.66 -11.74
N LEU A 68 3.69 0.56 -12.88
CA LEU A 68 3.87 -0.72 -13.60
C LEU A 68 4.65 -1.75 -12.77
N LYS A 69 5.63 -1.29 -11.98
CA LYS A 69 6.36 -2.17 -11.07
C LYS A 69 5.45 -2.71 -9.97
N LEU A 70 4.62 -1.85 -9.36
CA LEU A 70 3.64 -2.26 -8.35
C LEU A 70 2.63 -3.25 -8.94
N GLU A 71 2.12 -2.99 -10.15
CA GLU A 71 1.20 -3.89 -10.86
C GLU A 71 1.80 -5.30 -11.00
N LYS A 72 3.02 -5.37 -11.53
CA LYS A 72 3.74 -6.63 -11.76
C LYS A 72 4.08 -7.36 -10.45
N ASP A 73 4.56 -6.63 -9.45
CA ASP A 73 5.04 -7.23 -8.20
C ASP A 73 3.89 -7.65 -7.27
N PHE A 74 2.70 -7.04 -7.42
CA PHE A 74 1.54 -7.30 -6.56
C PHE A 74 0.80 -8.58 -6.93
N TYR A 75 0.71 -8.94 -8.21
CA TYR A 75 -0.02 -10.14 -8.65
C TYR A 75 0.85 -11.08 -9.50
N ASN A 76 1.03 -12.30 -9.01
CA ASN A 76 1.75 -13.34 -9.74
C ASN A 76 0.77 -14.15 -10.61
N ILE A 77 0.77 -13.87 -11.91
CA ILE A 77 -0.09 -14.52 -12.90
C ILE A 77 0.15 -16.04 -12.97
N GLN A 78 1.42 -16.48 -12.85
CA GLN A 78 1.76 -17.91 -12.97
C GLN A 78 1.26 -18.73 -11.79
N LYS A 79 1.20 -18.12 -10.61
CA LYS A 79 0.81 -18.78 -9.36
C LYS A 79 -0.60 -18.45 -8.90
N ASP A 80 -1.30 -17.57 -9.63
CA ASP A 80 -2.62 -17.02 -9.27
C ASP A 80 -2.66 -16.54 -7.81
N LYS A 81 -1.66 -15.73 -7.43
CA LYS A 81 -1.46 -15.29 -6.03
C LYS A 81 -1.04 -13.83 -5.93
N PHE A 82 -1.64 -13.14 -4.96
CA PHE A 82 -1.25 -11.80 -4.56
C PHE A 82 -0.06 -11.81 -3.60
N ASN A 83 0.87 -10.88 -3.82
CA ASN A 83 2.00 -10.62 -2.97
C ASN A 83 1.66 -9.51 -1.97
N ILE A 84 1.22 -9.93 -0.78
CA ILE A 84 0.72 -9.02 0.26
C ILE A 84 1.82 -8.09 0.80
N SER A 85 3.10 -8.47 0.68
CA SER A 85 4.24 -7.62 1.05
C SER A 85 4.39 -6.36 0.19
N LYS A 86 3.59 -6.19 -0.86
CA LYS A 86 3.53 -4.96 -1.67
C LYS A 86 2.45 -3.97 -1.23
N VAL A 87 1.55 -4.37 -0.32
CA VAL A 87 0.46 -3.50 0.17
C VAL A 87 0.97 -2.17 0.76
N PRO A 88 2.04 -2.14 1.59
CA PRO A 88 2.55 -0.88 2.12
C PRO A 88 3.02 0.07 1.01
N ASP A 89 3.77 -0.45 0.04
CA ASP A 89 4.28 0.31 -1.11
C ASP A 89 3.13 0.91 -1.95
N ILE A 90 2.04 0.15 -2.15
CA ILE A 90 0.84 0.60 -2.87
C ILE A 90 0.14 1.71 -2.11
N TYR A 91 -0.08 1.52 -0.80
CA TYR A 91 -0.72 2.50 0.07
C TYR A 91 0.04 3.82 0.10
N ASP A 92 1.36 3.78 0.27
CA ASP A 92 2.19 4.98 0.29
C ASP A 92 2.22 5.67 -1.06
N SER A 93 2.27 4.91 -2.16
CA SER A 93 2.25 5.46 -3.53
C SER A 93 0.95 6.22 -3.83
N ILE A 94 -0.22 5.62 -3.58
CA ILE A 94 -1.49 6.32 -3.82
C ILE A 94 -1.69 7.50 -2.87
N LYS A 95 -1.26 7.37 -1.61
CA LYS A 95 -1.33 8.47 -0.65
C LYS A 95 -0.48 9.65 -1.10
N TYR A 96 0.74 9.40 -1.56
CA TYR A 96 1.63 10.43 -2.11
C TYR A 96 0.99 11.11 -3.32
N ASP A 97 0.48 10.33 -4.27
CA ASP A 97 -0.14 10.84 -5.49
C ASP A 97 -1.41 11.66 -5.19
N LEU A 98 -2.23 11.26 -4.21
CA LEU A 98 -3.40 12.03 -3.78
C LEU A 98 -3.04 13.33 -3.05
N LEU A 99 -1.92 13.36 -2.32
CA LEU A 99 -1.49 14.55 -1.60
C LEU A 99 -0.82 15.59 -2.51
N HIS A 100 -0.11 15.12 -3.53
CA HIS A 100 0.80 15.98 -4.28
C HIS A 100 0.48 16.07 -5.78
N ASN A 101 -0.12 15.02 -6.36
CA ASN A 101 -0.33 14.88 -7.80
C ASN A 101 -1.82 14.85 -8.19
N LYS A 102 -2.76 14.98 -7.23
CA LYS A 102 -4.22 14.82 -7.47
C LYS A 102 -4.76 15.67 -8.62
N ASN A 103 -4.32 16.92 -8.72
CA ASN A 103 -4.78 17.85 -9.75
C ASN A 103 -4.30 17.49 -11.15
N LEU A 104 -3.13 16.82 -11.27
CA LEU A 104 -2.53 16.42 -12.53
C LEU A 104 -3.01 15.03 -12.96
N LEU A 105 -3.02 14.06 -12.03
CA LEU A 105 -3.45 12.70 -12.32
C LEU A 105 -4.96 12.61 -12.53
N GLN A 106 -5.75 13.37 -11.77
CA GLN A 106 -7.23 13.38 -11.83
C GLN A 106 -7.85 11.97 -11.89
N PHE A 107 -7.20 10.99 -11.24
CA PHE A 107 -7.62 9.59 -11.30
C PHE A 107 -8.94 9.39 -10.53
N PRO A 108 -10.05 9.02 -11.20
CA PRO A 108 -11.37 8.97 -10.56
C PRO A 108 -11.44 8.00 -9.38
N HIS A 109 -10.79 6.83 -9.49
CA HIS A 109 -10.78 5.82 -8.44
C HIS A 109 -9.61 5.98 -7.44
N GLY A 110 -8.95 7.15 -7.41
CA GLY A 110 -7.81 7.37 -6.53
C GLY A 110 -8.17 7.24 -5.04
N GLU A 111 -9.31 7.79 -4.64
CA GLU A 111 -9.79 7.69 -3.26
C GLU A 111 -10.19 6.25 -2.90
N ASP A 112 -10.83 5.52 -3.80
CA ASP A 112 -11.19 4.10 -3.60
C ASP A 112 -9.96 3.21 -3.48
N LEU A 113 -8.96 3.43 -4.34
CA LEU A 113 -7.66 2.75 -4.27
C LEU A 113 -7.00 3.02 -2.92
N TYR A 114 -6.98 4.28 -2.47
CA TYR A 114 -6.43 4.65 -1.16
C TYR A 114 -7.16 3.97 0.00
N VAL A 115 -8.49 3.99 0.02
CA VAL A 115 -9.29 3.39 1.09
C VAL A 115 -9.04 1.88 1.15
N CYS A 116 -9.05 1.20 0.00
CA CYS A 116 -8.81 -0.23 -0.07
C CYS A 116 -7.38 -0.59 0.36
N SER A 117 -6.37 0.11 -0.16
CA SER A 117 -4.97 -0.15 0.19
C SER A 117 -4.68 0.16 1.66
N LYS A 118 -5.27 1.24 2.20
CA LYS A 118 -5.14 1.60 3.61
C LYS A 118 -5.75 0.52 4.51
N ALA A 119 -6.94 0.03 4.18
CA ALA A 119 -7.58 -1.02 4.97
C ALA A 119 -6.70 -2.28 5.03
N LEU A 120 -6.08 -2.68 3.91
CA LEU A 120 -5.12 -3.78 3.91
C LEU A 120 -3.85 -3.43 4.70
N ALA A 121 -3.29 -2.23 4.53
CA ALA A 121 -2.08 -1.80 5.21
C ALA A 121 -2.25 -1.77 6.74
N ASP A 122 -3.41 -1.32 7.23
CA ASP A 122 -3.78 -1.33 8.66
C ASP A 122 -3.79 -2.76 9.26
N ILE A 123 -3.91 -3.79 8.42
CA ILE A 123 -3.81 -5.20 8.83
C ILE A 123 -2.38 -5.71 8.63
N VAL A 124 -1.78 -5.47 7.46
CA VAL A 124 -0.52 -6.08 7.03
C VAL A 124 0.70 -5.49 7.75
N VAL A 125 0.81 -4.16 7.80
CA VAL A 125 1.98 -3.46 8.35
C VAL A 125 2.22 -3.84 9.82
N PRO A 126 1.20 -3.88 10.71
CA PRO A 126 1.42 -4.33 12.08
C PRO A 126 1.96 -5.77 12.19
N GLN A 127 1.70 -6.65 11.21
CA GLN A 127 2.18 -8.03 11.23
C GLN A 127 3.61 -8.18 10.73
N GLU A 128 4.17 -7.18 10.06
CA GLU A 128 5.61 -7.17 9.74
C GLU A 128 6.47 -7.18 11.02
N TYR A 129 5.91 -6.70 12.12
CA TYR A 129 6.51 -6.74 13.45
C TYR A 129 6.16 -7.99 14.25
N GLY A 130 5.73 -9.08 13.62
CA GLY A 130 5.39 -10.36 14.26
C GLY A 130 3.89 -10.59 14.35
N MET A 131 3.47 -11.85 14.48
CA MET A 131 2.07 -12.28 14.54
C MET A 131 1.57 -12.46 15.98
N THR A 132 2.43 -12.92 16.88
CA THR A 132 2.11 -13.11 18.31
C THR A 132 2.57 -11.93 19.17
N ILE A 133 2.09 -11.87 20.41
CA ILE A 133 2.52 -10.82 21.36
C ILE A 133 4.02 -10.98 21.66
N GLU A 134 4.48 -12.22 21.81
CA GLU A 134 5.85 -12.56 22.12
C GLU A 134 6.80 -12.16 20.99
N GLU A 135 6.43 -12.44 19.74
CA GLU A 135 7.17 -12.02 18.55
C GLU A 135 7.24 -10.49 18.45
N LYS A 136 6.10 -9.82 18.63
CA LYS A 136 6.03 -8.34 18.60
C LYS A 136 6.92 -7.71 19.65
N LEU A 137 6.92 -8.23 20.89
CA LEU A 137 7.79 -7.74 21.95
C LEU A 137 9.28 -7.97 21.65
N SER A 138 9.62 -9.14 21.11
CA SER A 138 11.01 -9.48 20.76
C SER A 138 11.55 -8.53 19.69
N ILE A 139 10.82 -8.35 18.59
CA ILE A 139 11.19 -7.44 17.50
C ILE A 139 11.27 -6.00 18.00
N ALA A 140 10.27 -5.54 18.77
CA ALA A 140 10.25 -4.19 19.31
C ALA A 140 11.46 -3.90 20.21
N ARG A 141 11.87 -4.84 21.08
CA ARG A 141 13.08 -4.69 21.90
C ARG A 141 14.34 -4.52 21.07
N GLY A 142 14.46 -5.27 19.97
CA GLY A 142 15.58 -5.17 19.05
C GLY A 142 15.69 -3.79 18.36
N ILE A 143 14.55 -3.16 18.07
CA ILE A 143 14.51 -1.85 17.40
C ILE A 143 14.64 -0.69 18.41
N VAL A 144 13.89 -0.75 19.51
CA VAL A 144 13.76 0.38 20.46
C VAL A 144 15.01 0.52 21.33
N THR A 145 15.69 -0.57 21.69
CA THR A 145 16.89 -0.50 22.56
C THR A 145 18.02 0.36 21.93
N PRO A 146 18.42 0.15 20.66
CA PRO A 146 19.37 1.05 19.99
C PRO A 146 18.87 2.49 19.89
N LEU A 147 17.58 2.72 19.60
CA LEU A 147 17.02 4.07 19.49
C LEU A 147 17.07 4.82 20.83
N LEU A 148 16.71 4.17 21.93
CA LEU A 148 16.80 4.75 23.27
C LEU A 148 18.23 5.11 23.65
N ARG A 149 19.22 4.30 23.23
CA ARG A 149 20.64 4.63 23.45
C ARG A 149 21.06 5.88 22.70
N LYS A 150 20.53 6.13 21.49
CA LYS A 150 20.81 7.34 20.71
C LYS A 150 20.16 8.59 21.29
N ILE A 151 18.95 8.49 21.85
CA ILE A 151 18.25 9.63 22.46
C ILE A 151 18.92 10.08 23.76
N ARG A 152 19.53 9.14 24.48
CA ARG A 152 20.22 9.41 25.75
C ARG A 152 21.66 9.93 25.58
N ALA A 153 22.20 9.91 24.36
CA ALA A 153 23.52 10.42 24.02
C ALA A 153 23.41 11.87 23.54
#